data_AF-A0A9D2UCW6-F1
#
_entry.id   AF-A0A9D2UCW6-F1
#
_cell.length_a   1.000
_cell.length_b   1.000
_cell.length_c   1.000
_cell.angle_alpha   90.00
_cell.angle_beta   90.00
_cell.angle_gamma   90.00
#
_symmetry.space_group_name_H-M   'P 1'
#
loop_
_entity.id
_entity.type
_entity.pdbx_description
1 polymer ?
#
loop_
_entity_poly.entity_id
_entity_poly.type
_entity_poly.pdbx_seq_one_letter_code
_entity_poly.pdbx_strand_id
1 'polypeptide(L)'
;MRRLVSCLVSLPLVAAAVAVPQVGASPIQDVTPTPIASCPAVEVITAAGSGDAHPDDDPNFPRGFVVGTNFSKLAEQRFEGVRSWQLPYYGSAGIVGSNEKIGLPKFPNYAASAADGVEKVRARIDEVSAVCPQTAFALAGFSQGAHVAGDVLMGLSRSRRRR
;
A
#
# COMPACT_ATOMS: atom_id res chain seq x y z
N MET A 1 63.83 35.37 0.59
CA MET A 1 63.09 36.64 0.36
C MET A 1 63.25 37.04 -1.09
N ARG A 2 62.19 37.03 -1.89
CA ARG A 2 62.11 37.74 -3.18
C ARG A 2 60.62 37.89 -3.51
N ARG A 3 60.12 39.10 -3.31
CA ARG A 3 58.75 39.53 -3.61
C ARG A 3 58.62 39.70 -5.12
N LEU A 4 57.61 39.09 -5.73
CA LEU A 4 57.22 39.38 -7.10
C LEU A 4 55.95 40.24 -7.03
N VAL A 5 56.15 41.51 -7.37
CA VAL A 5 55.11 42.52 -7.58
C VAL A 5 54.47 42.22 -8.94
N SER A 6 53.16 41.96 -8.95
CA SER A 6 52.38 41.80 -10.18
C SER A 6 51.60 43.08 -10.43
N CYS A 7 51.97 43.81 -11.48
CA CYS A 7 51.16 44.86 -12.10
C CYS A 7 50.53 44.30 -13.39
N LEU A 8 49.49 45.01 -13.84
CA LEU A 8 48.85 44.97 -15.17
C LEU A 8 47.57 44.12 -15.24
N VAL A 9 46.50 44.52 -15.95
CA VAL A 9 46.07 45.75 -16.63
C VAL A 9 44.57 45.55 -16.84
N SER A 10 43.78 46.59 -16.61
CA SER A 10 42.35 46.62 -16.91
C SER A 10 42.10 46.79 -18.41
N LEU A 11 41.25 45.95 -19.00
CA LEU A 11 40.60 46.22 -20.28
C LEU A 11 39.10 45.91 -20.16
N PRO A 12 38.19 46.85 -20.46
CA PRO A 12 36.77 46.55 -20.53
C PRO A 12 36.45 45.98 -21.92
N LEU A 13 35.92 44.75 -21.97
CA LEU A 13 35.36 44.21 -23.21
C LEU A 13 33.85 44.49 -23.22
N VAL A 14 33.46 45.48 -24.01
CA VAL A 14 32.08 45.71 -24.42
C VAL A 14 31.78 44.75 -25.57
N ALA A 15 30.76 43.89 -25.43
CA ALA A 15 30.23 43.11 -26.55
C ALA A 15 28.71 42.92 -26.42
N ALA A 16 28.02 43.69 -27.26
CA ALA A 16 26.68 43.57 -27.85
C ALA A 16 25.67 42.55 -27.26
N ALA A 17 24.58 43.09 -26.71
CA ALA A 17 23.34 42.34 -26.49
C ALA A 17 22.68 42.03 -27.84
N VAL A 18 22.63 40.75 -28.20
CA VAL A 18 21.82 40.26 -29.33
C VAL A 18 20.41 40.04 -28.81
N ALA A 19 19.46 40.87 -29.25
CA ALA A 19 18.05 40.67 -28.95
C ALA A 19 17.50 39.50 -29.76
N VAL A 20 17.31 38.36 -29.10
CA VAL A 20 16.61 37.20 -29.68
C VAL A 20 15.10 37.44 -29.58
N PRO A 21 14.31 37.34 -30.66
CA PRO A 21 12.86 37.48 -30.57
C PRO A 21 12.31 36.33 -29.73
N GLN A 22 11.70 36.66 -28.59
CA GLN A 22 11.00 35.71 -27.74
C GLN A 22 9.72 35.28 -28.47
N VAL A 23 9.74 34.08 -29.05
CA VAL A 23 8.51 33.39 -29.44
C VAL A 23 7.76 33.09 -28.14
N GLY A 24 6.65 33.77 -27.93
CA GLY A 24 5.78 33.55 -26.78
C GLY A 24 5.28 32.12 -26.79
N ALA A 25 5.90 31.26 -25.98
CA ALA A 25 5.32 29.99 -25.61
C ALA A 25 4.15 30.30 -24.66
N SER A 26 2.92 30.19 -25.17
CA SER A 26 1.77 29.99 -24.30
C SER A 26 2.12 28.87 -23.31
N PRO A 27 1.93 29.03 -21.99
CA PRO A 27 2.09 27.91 -21.10
C PRO A 27 0.96 26.95 -21.44
N ILE A 28 1.29 25.88 -22.17
CA ILE A 28 0.55 24.63 -22.01
C ILE A 28 0.75 24.33 -20.53
N GLN A 29 -0.31 24.53 -19.75
CA GLN A 29 -0.33 24.03 -18.39
C GLN A 29 -0.04 22.54 -18.54
N ASP A 30 1.14 22.11 -18.10
CA ASP A 30 1.38 20.74 -17.73
C ASP A 30 0.28 20.41 -16.73
N VAL A 31 -0.78 19.78 -17.21
CA VAL A 31 -1.64 18.98 -16.35
C VAL A 31 -0.73 17.84 -15.95
N THR A 32 0.06 18.06 -14.90
CA THR A 32 0.70 16.97 -14.18
C THR A 32 -0.45 16.01 -13.88
N PRO A 33 -0.46 14.79 -14.43
CA PRO A 33 -1.51 13.84 -14.11
C PRO A 33 -1.45 13.70 -12.60
N THR A 34 -2.48 14.15 -11.90
CA THR A 34 -2.63 13.80 -10.49
C THR A 34 -2.62 12.27 -10.48
N PRO A 35 -1.68 11.57 -9.82
CA PRO A 35 -1.77 10.13 -9.70
C PRO A 35 -2.91 9.85 -8.71
N ILE A 36 -4.15 9.96 -9.18
CA ILE A 36 -5.29 9.34 -8.54
C ILE A 36 -5.05 7.86 -8.82
N ALA A 37 -4.56 7.18 -7.78
CA ALA A 37 -4.18 5.77 -7.72
C ALA A 37 -4.65 4.95 -8.93
N SER A 38 -3.72 4.40 -9.71
CA SER A 38 -4.10 3.41 -10.72
C SER A 38 -4.87 2.30 -10.01
N CYS A 39 -6.16 2.18 -10.33
CA CYS A 39 -6.98 1.10 -9.80
C CYS A 39 -6.29 -0.23 -10.11
N PRO A 40 -6.03 -1.09 -9.12
CA PRO A 40 -5.40 -2.36 -9.41
C PRO A 40 -6.38 -3.21 -10.22
N ALA A 41 -5.85 -3.94 -11.20
CA ALA A 41 -6.59 -5.00 -11.84
C ALA A 41 -6.96 -6.08 -10.81
N VAL A 42 -6.04 -6.39 -9.88
CA VAL A 42 -6.25 -7.36 -8.80
C VAL A 42 -5.74 -6.81 -7.47
N GLU A 43 -6.57 -6.84 -6.44
CA GLU A 43 -6.12 -6.66 -5.05
C GLU A 43 -6.02 -8.01 -4.34
N VAL A 44 -4.80 -8.37 -3.93
CA VAL A 44 -4.51 -9.58 -3.17
C VAL A 44 -4.63 -9.25 -1.69
N ILE A 45 -5.69 -9.73 -1.06
CA ILE A 45 -5.97 -9.59 0.37
C ILE A 45 -5.45 -10.82 1.10
N THR A 46 -4.53 -10.61 2.04
CA THR A 46 -3.98 -11.68 2.88
C THR A 46 -4.39 -11.55 4.33
N ALA A 47 -4.75 -12.67 4.96
CA ALA A 47 -5.07 -12.75 6.39
C ALA A 47 -4.14 -13.76 7.07
N ALA A 48 -3.27 -13.29 7.95
CA ALA A 48 -2.36 -14.15 8.70
C ALA A 48 -3.04 -14.87 9.86
N GLY A 49 -2.38 -15.89 10.40
CA GLY A 49 -2.90 -16.75 11.46
C GLY A 49 -2.90 -16.12 12.84
N SER A 50 -3.35 -16.91 13.83
CA SER A 50 -3.27 -16.48 15.22
C SER A 50 -1.82 -16.31 15.64
N GLY A 51 -1.49 -15.20 16.28
CA GLY A 51 -0.12 -14.88 16.68
C GLY A 51 0.74 -14.28 15.57
N ASP A 52 0.18 -14.06 14.37
CA ASP A 52 0.95 -13.63 13.19
C ASP A 52 0.50 -12.28 12.62
N ALA A 53 -0.59 -11.72 13.14
CA ALA A 53 -1.14 -10.42 12.76
C ALA A 53 -1.34 -9.50 13.96
N HIS A 54 -1.16 -8.19 13.74
CA HIS A 54 -1.37 -7.14 14.74
C HIS A 54 -2.29 -6.03 14.20
N PRO A 55 -3.15 -5.39 15.04
CA PRO A 55 -4.01 -4.29 14.58
C PRO A 55 -3.24 -3.06 14.08
N ASP A 56 -2.03 -2.85 14.58
CA ASP A 56 -1.11 -1.78 14.13
C ASP A 56 -0.14 -2.23 13.02
N ASP A 57 -0.36 -3.39 12.37
CA ASP A 57 0.43 -3.74 11.19
C ASP A 57 0.11 -2.77 10.04
N ASP A 58 1.12 -2.34 9.27
CA ASP A 58 0.90 -1.57 8.04
C ASP A 58 0.30 -2.51 6.97
N PRO A 59 -0.95 -2.31 6.55
CA PRO A 59 -1.59 -3.22 5.63
C PRO A 59 -1.01 -3.15 4.21
N ASN A 60 -0.31 -2.08 3.83
CA ASN A 60 0.32 -1.94 2.50
C ASN A 60 1.73 -2.54 2.45
N PHE A 61 2.22 -3.01 3.60
CA PHE A 61 3.46 -3.78 3.72
C PHE A 61 3.15 -5.22 4.19
N PRO A 62 2.44 -6.04 3.38
CA PRO A 62 2.22 -7.44 3.69
C PRO A 62 3.53 -8.12 4.04
N ARG A 63 3.52 -8.85 5.15
CA ARG A 63 4.60 -9.75 5.57
C ARG A 63 4.37 -11.19 5.08
N GLY A 64 3.18 -11.46 4.55
CA GLY A 64 2.74 -12.80 4.14
C GLY A 64 2.31 -13.63 5.34
N PHE A 65 2.59 -14.94 5.28
CA PHE A 65 2.40 -15.87 6.39
C PHE A 65 3.76 -16.14 7.05
N VAL A 66 3.79 -16.47 8.34
CA VAL A 66 5.03 -16.47 9.17
C VAL A 66 6.17 -17.30 8.60
N VAL A 67 5.87 -18.39 7.89
CA VAL A 67 6.89 -19.22 7.25
C VAL A 67 6.78 -19.15 5.73
N GLY A 68 7.95 -18.99 5.11
CA GLY A 68 8.12 -19.12 3.66
C GLY A 68 7.97 -17.82 2.90
N THR A 69 7.53 -17.96 1.65
CA THR A 69 7.55 -16.89 0.67
C THR A 69 6.32 -15.99 0.80
N ASN A 70 6.55 -14.68 0.88
CA ASN A 70 5.49 -13.69 0.80
C ASN A 70 4.92 -13.59 -0.63
N PHE A 71 4.02 -14.52 -0.96
CA PHE A 71 3.43 -14.64 -2.29
C PHE A 71 2.70 -13.36 -2.71
N SER A 72 2.09 -12.63 -1.78
CA SER A 72 1.38 -11.38 -2.08
C SER A 72 2.31 -10.28 -2.59
N LYS A 73 3.48 -10.10 -1.96
CA LYS A 73 4.49 -9.16 -2.46
C LYS A 73 5.16 -9.66 -3.74
N LEU A 74 5.40 -10.96 -3.86
CA LEU A 74 5.91 -11.50 -5.12
C LEU A 74 4.93 -11.29 -6.28
N ALA A 75 3.62 -11.42 -6.06
CA ALA A 75 2.62 -11.18 -7.09
C ALA A 75 2.62 -9.71 -7.53
N GLU A 76 2.66 -8.77 -6.58
CA GLU A 76 2.77 -7.33 -6.85
C GLU A 76 4.05 -6.97 -7.63
N GLN A 77 5.18 -7.62 -7.33
CA GLN A 77 6.44 -7.40 -8.05
C GLN A 77 6.44 -8.01 -9.46
N ARG A 78 5.71 -9.13 -9.66
CA ARG A 78 5.79 -9.92 -10.89
C ARG A 78 4.78 -9.49 -11.95
N PHE A 79 3.64 -8.94 -11.54
CA PHE A 79 2.51 -8.65 -12.42
C PHE A 79 2.07 -7.19 -12.28
N GLU A 80 1.99 -6.50 -13.41
CA GLU A 80 1.45 -5.14 -13.44
C GLU A 80 -0.01 -5.12 -13.01
N GLY A 81 -0.41 -4.07 -12.29
CA GLY A 81 -1.78 -3.90 -11.82
C GLY A 81 -2.19 -4.80 -10.65
N VAL A 82 -1.26 -5.57 -10.05
CA VAL A 82 -1.49 -6.27 -8.78
C VAL A 82 -1.13 -5.34 -7.62
N ARG A 83 -2.04 -5.20 -6.66
CA ARG A 83 -1.78 -4.55 -5.36
C ARG A 83 -1.93 -5.57 -4.25
N SER A 84 -1.02 -5.57 -3.28
CA SER A 84 -1.17 -6.42 -2.09
C SER A 84 -1.59 -5.63 -0.86
N TRP A 85 -2.45 -6.24 -0.05
CA TRP A 85 -2.95 -5.69 1.20
C TRP A 85 -3.07 -6.81 2.24
N GLN A 86 -2.56 -6.60 3.45
CA GLN A 86 -2.64 -7.58 4.54
C GLN A 86 -3.51 -7.07 5.69
N LEU A 87 -4.39 -7.94 6.18
CA LEU A 87 -5.36 -7.65 7.23
C LEU A 87 -4.69 -7.22 8.55
N PRO A 88 -4.87 -5.97 9.00
CA PRO A 88 -4.41 -5.50 10.30
C PRO A 88 -5.51 -5.79 11.35
N TYR A 89 -5.41 -6.93 12.00
CA TYR A 89 -6.36 -7.38 13.00
C TYR A 89 -5.65 -8.04 14.18
N TYR A 90 -6.42 -8.40 15.20
CA TYR A 90 -5.85 -9.01 16.39
C TYR A 90 -5.18 -10.35 16.13
N GLY A 91 -5.66 -11.22 15.23
CA GLY A 91 -5.06 -12.55 15.11
C GLY A 91 -4.91 -13.26 16.47
N SER A 92 -5.86 -13.10 17.38
CA SER A 92 -5.77 -13.64 18.74
C SER A 92 -6.63 -14.88 18.91
N ALA A 93 -6.18 -15.83 19.72
CA ALA A 93 -7.00 -16.92 20.21
C ALA A 93 -7.17 -16.87 21.75
N GLY A 94 -7.13 -15.68 22.34
CA GLY A 94 -7.30 -15.44 23.78
C GLY A 94 -6.02 -15.60 24.61
N ILE A 95 -5.30 -16.72 24.47
CA ILE A 95 -4.02 -16.99 25.17
C ILE A 95 -2.80 -16.66 24.31
N VAL A 96 -2.89 -16.89 22.99
CA VAL A 96 -1.88 -16.46 22.03
C VAL A 96 -2.20 -15.04 21.56
N GLY A 97 -1.23 -14.13 21.75
CA GLY A 97 -1.28 -12.74 21.32
C GLY A 97 -0.62 -12.54 19.96
N SER A 98 -1.04 -11.49 19.25
CA SER A 98 -0.46 -10.96 18.00
C SER A 98 1.06 -10.80 18.06
N ASN A 99 1.79 -11.52 17.20
CA ASN A 99 3.22 -11.40 16.83
C ASN A 99 4.09 -10.55 17.76
N GLU A 100 4.11 -10.95 19.03
CA GLU A 100 5.04 -10.47 20.06
C GLU A 100 5.00 -8.96 20.35
N LYS A 101 3.98 -8.21 19.89
CA LYS A 101 3.77 -6.84 20.39
C LYS A 101 3.15 -6.92 21.78
N ILE A 102 4.02 -7.14 22.75
CA ILE A 102 3.74 -7.04 24.19
C ILE A 102 3.27 -5.61 24.44
N GLY A 103 1.96 -5.40 24.62
CA GLY A 103 1.39 -4.07 24.77
C GLY A 103 -0.07 -3.91 24.34
N LEU A 104 -0.69 -4.92 23.71
CA LEU A 104 -2.13 -4.89 23.49
C LEU A 104 -2.86 -4.83 24.84
N PRO A 105 -3.72 -3.82 25.09
CA PRO A 105 -4.41 -3.68 26.37
C PRO A 105 -5.41 -4.81 26.60
N LYS A 106 -5.82 -5.50 25.52
CA LYS A 106 -6.75 -6.63 25.53
C LYS A 106 -6.38 -7.59 24.40
N PHE A 107 -6.43 -8.88 24.71
CA PHE A 107 -6.44 -9.96 23.73
C PHE A 107 -7.88 -10.44 23.59
N PRO A 108 -8.58 -10.14 22.48
CA PRO A 108 -9.91 -10.69 22.28
C PRO A 108 -9.85 -12.21 22.19
N ASN A 109 -10.94 -12.87 22.59
CA ASN A 109 -11.06 -14.30 22.32
C ASN A 109 -11.08 -14.58 20.81
N TYR A 110 -10.88 -15.84 20.44
CA TYR A 110 -10.82 -16.27 19.03
C TYR A 110 -12.00 -15.78 18.19
N ALA A 111 -13.23 -15.90 18.69
CA ALA A 111 -14.43 -15.52 17.96
C ALA A 111 -14.51 -14.02 17.71
N ALA A 112 -14.19 -13.21 18.73
CA ALA A 112 -14.14 -11.75 18.60
C ALA A 112 -13.02 -11.30 17.63
N SER A 113 -11.84 -11.93 17.69
CA SER A 113 -10.74 -11.67 16.76
C SER A 113 -11.12 -11.99 15.31
N ALA A 114 -11.70 -13.17 15.07
CA ALA A 114 -12.14 -13.57 13.73
C ALA A 114 -13.25 -12.64 13.20
N ALA A 115 -14.22 -12.26 14.03
CA ALA A 115 -15.29 -11.35 13.64
C ALA A 115 -14.76 -9.96 13.21
N ASP A 116 -13.83 -9.37 13.98
CA ASP A 116 -13.13 -8.12 13.61
C ASP A 116 -12.41 -8.26 12.27
N GLY A 117 -11.71 -9.39 12.08
CA GLY A 117 -11.04 -9.69 10.81
C GLY A 117 -11.99 -9.73 9.62
N VAL A 118 -13.14 -10.40 9.77
CA VAL A 118 -14.18 -10.49 8.71
C VAL A 118 -14.73 -9.11 8.38
N GLU A 119 -15.04 -8.30 9.40
CA GLU A 119 -15.56 -6.94 9.20
C GLU A 119 -14.56 -6.06 8.43
N LYS A 120 -13.29 -6.06 8.83
CA LYS A 120 -12.24 -5.26 8.18
C LYS A 120 -11.97 -5.67 6.74
N VAL A 121 -11.93 -6.97 6.44
CA VAL A 121 -11.77 -7.43 5.04
C VAL A 121 -12.96 -6.99 4.20
N ARG A 122 -14.19 -7.09 4.71
CA ARG A 122 -15.38 -6.62 4.00
C ARG A 122 -15.34 -5.11 3.76
N ALA A 123 -14.99 -4.34 4.79
CA ALA A 123 -14.83 -2.89 4.67
C ALA A 123 -13.79 -2.53 3.61
N ARG A 124 -12.67 -3.25 3.53
CA ARG A 124 -11.66 -3.03 2.48
C ARG A 124 -12.18 -3.33 1.08
N ILE A 125 -12.90 -4.45 0.90
CA ILE A 125 -13.52 -4.79 -0.38
C ILE A 125 -14.54 -3.72 -0.79
N ASP A 126 -15.37 -3.25 0.14
CA ASP A 126 -16.37 -2.22 -0.10
C ASP A 126 -15.70 -0.88 -0.47
N GLU A 127 -14.66 -0.47 0.26
CA GLU A 127 -13.86 0.73 -0.02
C GLU A 127 -13.25 0.69 -1.43
N VAL A 128 -12.56 -0.41 -1.76
CA VAL A 128 -11.88 -0.55 -3.05
C VAL A 128 -12.88 -0.67 -4.19
N SER A 129 -13.98 -1.42 -4.02
CA SER A 129 -14.98 -1.57 -5.08
C SER A 129 -15.79 -0.30 -5.33
N ALA A 130 -15.96 0.56 -4.32
CA ALA A 130 -16.60 1.87 -4.48
C ALA A 130 -15.76 2.82 -5.35
N VAL A 131 -14.43 2.78 -5.23
CA VAL A 131 -13.50 3.63 -5.99
C VAL A 131 -13.08 2.98 -7.31
N CYS A 132 -12.90 1.66 -7.31
CA CYS A 132 -12.36 0.85 -8.40
C CYS A 132 -13.29 -0.36 -8.68
N PRO A 133 -14.46 -0.15 -9.32
CA PRO A 133 -15.48 -1.18 -9.49
C PRO A 133 -15.07 -2.36 -10.38
N GLN A 134 -13.97 -2.23 -11.13
CA GLN A 134 -13.42 -3.28 -11.99
C GLN A 134 -12.30 -4.10 -11.32
N THR A 135 -11.86 -3.71 -10.11
CA THR A 135 -10.83 -4.46 -9.38
C THR A 135 -11.36 -5.85 -9.02
N ALA A 136 -10.62 -6.88 -9.40
CA ALA A 136 -10.85 -8.24 -8.91
C ALA A 136 -10.15 -8.44 -7.55
N PHE A 137 -10.68 -9.33 -6.72
CA PHE A 137 -10.12 -9.62 -5.40
C PHE A 137 -9.65 -11.06 -5.33
N ALA A 138 -8.41 -11.26 -4.86
CA ALA A 138 -7.88 -12.57 -4.49
C ALA A 138 -7.77 -12.61 -2.96
N LEU A 139 -8.49 -13.53 -2.32
CA LEU A 139 -8.44 -13.70 -0.87
C LEU A 139 -7.60 -14.94 -0.54
N ALA A 140 -6.64 -14.76 0.37
CA ALA A 140 -5.81 -15.83 0.87
C ALA A 140 -5.66 -15.71 2.39
N GLY A 141 -5.74 -16.84 3.08
CA GLY A 141 -5.62 -16.85 4.54
C GLY A 141 -4.97 -18.10 5.06
N PHE A 142 -4.35 -18.00 6.23
CA PHE A 142 -3.73 -19.11 6.95
C PHE A 142 -4.31 -19.23 8.37
N SER A 143 -4.59 -20.46 8.83
CA SER A 143 -5.12 -20.72 10.18
C SER A 143 -6.37 -19.87 10.50
N GLN A 144 -6.36 -19.00 11.52
CA GLN A 144 -7.45 -18.06 11.80
C GLN A 144 -7.77 -17.15 10.59
N GLY A 145 -6.76 -16.69 9.85
CA GLY A 145 -6.97 -15.90 8.65
C GLY A 145 -7.67 -16.67 7.53
N ALA A 146 -7.53 -18.00 7.45
CA ALA A 146 -8.27 -18.84 6.50
C ALA A 146 -9.76 -18.90 6.86
N HIS A 147 -10.08 -18.99 8.16
CA HIS A 147 -11.45 -18.87 8.65
C HIS A 147 -12.03 -17.49 8.30
N VAL A 148 -11.31 -16.40 8.58
CA VAL A 148 -11.72 -15.04 8.20
C VAL A 148 -12.04 -14.95 6.70
N ALA A 149 -11.12 -15.40 5.83
CA ALA A 149 -11.34 -15.37 4.39
C ALA A 149 -12.55 -16.21 3.94
N GLY A 150 -12.75 -17.39 4.54
CA GLY A 150 -13.91 -18.24 4.27
C GLY A 150 -15.24 -17.58 4.62
N ASP A 151 -15.33 -16.95 5.80
CA ASP A 151 -16.55 -16.26 6.26
C ASP A 151 -16.87 -15.03 5.42
N VAL A 152 -15.85 -14.29 4.97
CA VAL A 152 -16.01 -13.20 4.00
C VAL A 152 -16.65 -13.72 2.70
N LEU A 153 -16.10 -14.79 2.12
CA LEU A 153 -16.62 -15.37 0.88
C LEU A 153 -18.07 -15.87 1.05
N MET A 154 -18.38 -16.49 2.18
CA MET A 154 -19.75 -16.92 2.51
C MET A 154 -20.71 -15.74 2.61
N GLY A 155 -20.28 -14.62 3.20
CA GLY A 155 -21.04 -13.37 3.26
C GLY A 155 -21.33 -12.79 1.88
N LEU A 156 -20.32 -12.70 1.02
CA LEU A 156 -20.45 -12.19 -0.35
C LEU A 156 -21.40 -13.06 -1.20
N SER A 157 -21.31 -14.38 -1.09
CA SER A 157 -22.19 -15.34 -1.78
C SER A 157 -23.67 -15.16 -1.40
N ARG A 158 -23.95 -14.92 -0.11
CA ARG A 158 -25.32 -14.67 0.37
C ARG A 158 -25.87 -13.36 -0.14
N SER A 159 -25.06 -12.29 -0.17
CA SER A 159 -25.45 -10.99 -0.71
C SER A 159 -25.78 -11.05 -2.20
N ARG A 160 -25.02 -11.83 -2.98
CA ARG A 160 -25.27 -11.99 -4.43
C ARG A 160 -26.56 -12.76 -4.74
N ARG A 161 -26.93 -13.75 -3.92
CA ARG A 161 -28.19 -14.49 -4.06
C ARG A 161 -29.45 -13.70 -3.70
N ARG A 162 -29.30 -12.58 -2.98
CA ARG A 162 -30.42 -11.71 -2.56
C ARG A 162 -30.67 -10.52 -3.50
N ARG A 163 -29.84 -10.35 -4.53
CA ARG A 163 -30.07 -9.38 -5.61
C ARG A 163 -30.56 -10.12 -6.84
#